data_AF-A0AAV5YBK2-F1
#
_entry.id   AF-A0AAV5YBK2-F1
#
_cell.length_a   1.000
_cell.length_b   1.000
_cell.length_c   1.000
_cell.angle_alpha   90.00
_cell.angle_beta   90.00
_cell.angle_gamma   90.00
#
_symmetry.space_group_name_H-M   'P 1'
#
loop_
_entity.id
_entity.type
_entity.pdbx_description
1 polymer ?
#
loop_
_entity_poly.entity_id
_entity_poly.type
_entity_poly.pdbx_seq_one_letter_code
_entity_poly.pdbx_strand_id
1 'polypeptide(L)'
;VPERNPYFKKFTTRTMRPVIDFDTCVKCNLCWISCPDSCFDVMPDATFDANMEACCGCGVCEAVCPVENCITMVNESEFEDNASQWEAWRKDKAAYKTWLTAKIGDKPSTVRSHGFRFRGQYEEELKKDLDRGGVEITAGIPGENAQHKTV
;
A
#
# COMPACT_ATOMS: atom_id res chain seq x y z
N VAL A 1 -20.29 -12.80 -5.45
CA VAL A 1 -19.16 -11.97 -5.92
C VAL A 1 -18.62 -12.67 -7.16
N PRO A 2 -18.39 -11.98 -8.30
CA PRO A 2 -17.76 -12.61 -9.46
C PRO A 2 -16.43 -13.25 -9.03
N GLU A 3 -16.17 -14.46 -9.50
CA GLU A 3 -14.98 -15.20 -9.13
C GLU A 3 -13.71 -14.53 -9.68
N ARG A 4 -12.59 -14.72 -8.99
CA ARG A 4 -11.30 -14.20 -9.44
C ARG A 4 -10.79 -15.03 -10.61
N ASN A 5 -10.22 -14.35 -11.60
CA ASN A 5 -9.62 -15.04 -12.75
C ASN A 5 -8.40 -15.87 -12.27
N PRO A 6 -8.37 -17.19 -12.49
CA PRO A 6 -7.26 -18.04 -12.04
C PRO A 6 -5.96 -17.77 -12.81
N TYR A 7 -6.03 -17.22 -14.03
CA TYR A 7 -4.87 -16.97 -14.88
C TYR A 7 -4.29 -15.56 -14.71
N PHE A 8 -5.14 -14.58 -14.41
CA PHE A 8 -4.71 -13.19 -14.30
C PHE A 8 -4.45 -12.81 -12.84
N LYS A 9 -3.18 -12.87 -12.44
CA LYS A 9 -2.73 -12.49 -11.10
C LYS A 9 -2.20 -11.05 -11.12
N LYS A 10 -2.71 -10.21 -10.22
CA LYS A 10 -2.41 -8.76 -10.19
C LYS A 10 -1.17 -8.43 -9.36
N PHE A 11 -0.63 -9.38 -8.61
CA PHE A 11 0.48 -9.12 -7.70
C PHE A 11 1.76 -8.61 -8.37
N THR A 12 1.98 -8.95 -9.64
CA THR A 12 3.18 -8.56 -10.39
C THR A 12 3.29 -7.06 -10.63
N THR A 13 2.21 -6.29 -10.45
CA THR A 13 2.22 -4.83 -10.60
C THR A 13 2.56 -4.10 -9.30
N ARG A 14 2.73 -4.83 -8.18
CA ARG A 14 2.95 -4.22 -6.87
C ARG A 14 4.37 -3.72 -6.69
N THR A 15 4.47 -2.48 -6.20
CA THR A 15 5.69 -2.00 -5.53
C THR A 15 5.57 -2.14 -4.02
N MET A 16 4.36 -2.19 -3.48
CA MET A 16 4.10 -2.35 -2.05
C MET A 16 2.86 -3.22 -1.84
N ARG A 17 2.76 -3.84 -0.68
CA ARG A 17 1.60 -4.63 -0.24
C ARG A 17 1.12 -4.23 1.15
N PRO A 18 -0.17 -4.41 1.47
CA PRO A 18 -0.69 -4.17 2.80
C PRO A 18 -0.31 -5.32 3.75
N VAL A 19 0.22 -4.98 4.91
CA VAL A 19 0.39 -5.84 6.08
C VAL A 19 -0.70 -5.49 7.09
N ILE A 20 -1.40 -6.49 7.61
CA ILE A 20 -2.63 -6.28 8.40
C ILE A 20 -2.42 -6.73 9.84
N ASP A 21 -2.56 -5.83 10.81
CA ASP A 21 -2.67 -6.20 12.21
C ASP A 21 -4.13 -6.60 12.53
N PHE A 22 -4.36 -7.92 12.58
CA PHE A 22 -5.67 -8.49 12.90
C PHE A 22 -6.10 -8.27 14.35
N ASP A 23 -5.16 -8.02 15.28
CA ASP A 23 -5.50 -7.79 16.71
C ASP A 23 -6.08 -6.39 16.94
N THR A 24 -5.72 -5.41 16.11
CA THR A 24 -6.24 -4.02 16.18
C THR A 24 -7.46 -3.78 15.30
N CYS A 25 -7.84 -4.76 14.48
CA CYS A 25 -8.95 -4.64 13.54
C CYS A 25 -10.31 -4.58 14.26
N VAL A 26 -11.01 -3.45 14.09
CA VAL A 26 -12.37 -3.23 14.61
C VAL A 26 -13.49 -3.78 13.71
N LYS A 27 -13.13 -4.51 12.64
CA LYS A 27 -14.07 -5.19 11.73
C LYS A 27 -15.10 -4.25 11.07
N CYS A 28 -14.67 -3.02 10.78
CA CYS A 28 -15.52 -1.98 10.21
C CYS A 28 -15.87 -2.14 8.72
N ASN A 29 -15.33 -3.16 8.03
CA ASN A 29 -15.52 -3.49 6.60
C ASN A 29 -15.11 -2.44 5.54
N LEU A 30 -14.60 -1.27 5.95
CA LEU A 30 -14.22 -0.20 5.02
C LEU A 30 -13.14 -0.62 4.02
N CYS A 31 -12.13 -1.38 4.45
CA CYS A 31 -11.09 -1.91 3.57
C CYS A 31 -11.65 -2.84 2.48
N TRP A 32 -12.71 -3.58 2.78
CA TRP A 32 -13.38 -4.50 1.86
C TRP A 32 -14.21 -3.75 0.82
N ILE A 33 -15.02 -2.77 1.25
CA ILE A 33 -15.89 -1.97 0.36
C ILE A 33 -15.08 -1.06 -0.55
N SER A 34 -14.04 -0.42 -0.02
CA SER A 34 -13.24 0.55 -0.77
C SER A 34 -12.17 -0.09 -1.66
N CYS A 35 -12.00 -1.41 -1.63
CA CYS A 35 -11.00 -2.08 -2.45
C CYS A 35 -11.43 -2.07 -3.94
N PRO A 36 -10.71 -1.39 -4.84
CA PRO A 36 -11.08 -1.33 -6.25
C PRO A 36 -11.01 -2.71 -6.95
N ASP A 37 -10.17 -3.61 -6.42
CA ASP A 37 -9.95 -4.94 -6.98
C ASP A 37 -10.71 -6.06 -6.26
N SER A 38 -11.46 -5.74 -5.19
CA SER A 38 -12.14 -6.73 -4.35
C SER A 38 -11.21 -7.88 -3.90
N CYS A 39 -9.99 -7.53 -3.47
CA CYS A 39 -8.98 -8.52 -3.04
C CYS A 39 -9.20 -9.04 -1.61
N PHE A 40 -10.09 -8.43 -0.83
CA PHE A 40 -10.34 -8.84 0.55
C PHE A 40 -11.38 -9.97 0.61
N ASP A 41 -11.06 -11.01 1.37
CA ASP A 41 -11.93 -12.12 1.70
C ASP A 41 -12.42 -12.00 3.14
N VAL A 42 -13.71 -12.26 3.37
CA VAL A 42 -14.32 -12.22 4.71
C VAL A 42 -14.04 -13.54 5.42
N MET A 43 -13.32 -13.47 6.53
CA MET A 43 -12.91 -14.63 7.32
C MET A 43 -14.00 -15.05 8.34
N PRO A 44 -13.96 -16.29 8.85
CA PRO A 44 -14.95 -16.79 9.82
C PRO A 44 -15.07 -15.99 11.11
N ASP A 45 -14.01 -15.27 11.50
CA ASP A 45 -13.97 -14.38 12.65
C ASP A 45 -14.45 -12.95 12.34
N ALA A 46 -15.01 -12.73 11.15
CA ALA A 46 -15.41 -11.43 10.60
C ALA A 46 -14.26 -10.42 10.43
N THR A 47 -13.01 -10.90 10.40
CA THR A 47 -11.88 -10.11 9.90
C THR A 47 -11.79 -10.19 8.38
N PHE A 48 -10.94 -9.35 7.79
CA PHE A 48 -10.79 -9.22 6.35
C PHE A 48 -9.35 -9.55 5.97
N ASP A 49 -9.15 -10.68 5.32
CA ASP A 49 -7.83 -11.08 4.82
C ASP A 49 -7.64 -10.58 3.39
N ALA A 50 -6.48 -10.02 3.09
CA ALA A 50 -6.16 -9.56 1.75
C ALA A 50 -5.55 -10.71 0.95
N ASN A 51 -6.20 -11.11 -0.15
CA ASN A 51 -5.64 -12.08 -1.07
C ASN A 51 -4.44 -11.47 -1.82
N MET A 52 -3.24 -11.92 -1.46
CA MET A 52 -1.98 -11.43 -2.01
C MET A 52 -1.73 -11.86 -3.45
N GLU A 53 -2.58 -12.68 -4.08
CA GLU A 53 -2.49 -12.91 -5.53
C GLU A 53 -3.30 -11.89 -6.35
N ALA A 54 -4.36 -11.36 -5.74
CA ALA A 54 -5.29 -10.43 -6.38
C ALA A 54 -5.01 -8.96 -6.05
N CYS A 55 -4.28 -8.68 -4.97
CA CYS A 55 -3.93 -7.33 -4.57
C CYS A 55 -3.00 -6.65 -5.59
N CYS A 56 -3.31 -5.42 -6.00
CA CYS A 56 -2.48 -4.59 -6.87
C CYS A 56 -1.61 -3.58 -6.12
N GLY A 57 -1.69 -3.53 -4.78
CA GLY A 57 -0.84 -2.65 -3.97
C GLY A 57 -1.22 -1.17 -4.00
N CYS A 58 -2.47 -0.82 -4.34
CA CYS A 58 -2.91 0.58 -4.44
C CYS A 58 -2.81 1.37 -3.11
N GLY A 59 -2.98 0.70 -1.97
CA GLY A 59 -2.91 1.30 -0.63
C GLY A 59 -4.13 2.13 -0.22
N VAL A 60 -5.27 1.95 -0.91
CA VAL A 60 -6.57 2.55 -0.50
C VAL A 60 -7.02 2.00 0.86
N CYS A 61 -6.71 0.73 1.15
CA CYS A 61 -7.07 0.06 2.39
C CYS A 61 -6.39 0.69 3.63
N GLU A 62 -5.12 1.09 3.53
CA GLU A 62 -4.41 1.83 4.57
C GLU A 62 -5.04 3.22 4.78
N ALA A 63 -5.32 3.94 3.68
CA ALA A 63 -5.86 5.30 3.75
C ALA A 63 -7.28 5.39 4.33
N VAL A 64 -8.12 4.38 4.10
CA VAL A 64 -9.52 4.36 4.57
C VAL A 64 -9.66 3.74 5.97
N CYS A 65 -8.62 3.08 6.48
CA CYS A 65 -8.69 2.41 7.77
C CYS A 65 -8.84 3.46 8.89
N PRO A 66 -9.88 3.37 9.74
CA PRO A 66 -10.06 4.33 10.83
C PRO A 66 -9.12 4.06 12.02
N VAL A 67 -8.49 2.89 12.07
CA VAL A 67 -7.55 2.50 13.12
C VAL A 67 -6.13 2.76 12.63
N GLU A 68 -5.41 3.58 13.37
CA GLU A 68 -4.01 3.88 13.06
C GLU A 68 -3.16 2.61 13.05
N ASN A 69 -2.35 2.46 11.99
CA ASN A 69 -1.42 1.35 11.79
C ASN A 69 -2.04 -0.06 11.72
N CYS A 70 -3.37 -0.20 11.68
CA CYS A 70 -4.01 -1.51 11.52
C CYS A 70 -3.71 -2.12 10.15
N ILE A 71 -3.69 -1.31 9.09
CA ILE A 71 -3.19 -1.72 7.77
C ILE A 71 -2.01 -0.84 7.45
N THR A 72 -0.89 -1.46 7.10
CA THR A 72 0.35 -0.77 6.84
C THR A 72 0.91 -1.21 5.49
N MET A 73 1.21 -0.28 4.59
CA MET A 73 1.87 -0.62 3.34
C MET A 73 3.38 -0.84 3.56
N VAL A 74 3.89 -1.95 3.03
CA VAL A 74 5.31 -2.36 3.10
C VAL A 74 5.81 -2.70 1.70
N ASN A 75 7.10 -2.48 1.45
CA ASN A 75 7.74 -2.69 0.15
C ASN A 75 7.64 -4.17 -0.28
N GLU A 76 7.24 -4.42 -1.54
CA GLU A 76 7.03 -5.77 -2.06
C GLU A 76 8.34 -6.60 -2.04
N SER A 77 9.49 -5.94 -2.17
CA SER A 77 10.82 -6.57 -2.14
C SER A 77 11.14 -7.32 -0.85
N GLU A 78 10.47 -6.97 0.25
CA GLU A 78 10.67 -7.60 1.55
C GLU A 78 9.95 -8.95 1.69
N PHE A 79 9.27 -9.42 0.65
CA PHE A 79 8.43 -10.62 0.72
C PHE A 79 8.77 -11.61 -0.38
N GLU A 80 8.78 -12.89 -0.01
CA GLU A 80 9.12 -13.99 -0.92
C GLU A 80 7.87 -14.73 -1.43
N ASP A 81 6.76 -14.65 -0.69
CA ASP A 81 5.52 -15.39 -0.98
C ASP A 81 4.28 -14.49 -1.03
N ASN A 82 3.15 -15.09 -1.42
CA ASN A 82 1.81 -14.49 -1.43
C ASN A 82 0.84 -15.26 -0.50
N ALA A 83 1.35 -15.83 0.59
CA ALA A 83 0.52 -16.59 1.51
C ALA A 83 -0.51 -15.71 2.24
N SER A 84 -1.58 -16.33 2.74
CA SER A 84 -2.59 -15.64 3.55
C SER A 84 -1.96 -15.19 4.87
N GLN A 85 -2.10 -13.90 5.18
CA GLN A 85 -1.65 -13.35 6.45
C GLN A 85 -2.55 -13.80 7.59
N TRP A 86 -3.86 -13.93 7.34
CA TRP A 86 -4.81 -14.41 8.33
C TRP A 86 -4.54 -15.85 8.77
N GLU A 87 -4.15 -16.74 7.85
CA GLU A 87 -3.79 -18.11 8.22
C GLU A 87 -2.55 -18.16 9.12
N ALA A 88 -1.54 -17.32 8.84
CA ALA A 88 -0.36 -17.20 9.67
C ALA A 88 -0.71 -16.67 11.07
N TRP A 89 -1.51 -15.61 11.15
CA TRP A 89 -1.99 -15.04 12.42
C TRP A 89 -2.82 -16.03 13.24
N ARG A 90 -3.74 -16.76 12.61
CA ARG A 90 -4.57 -17.75 13.30
C ARG A 90 -3.76 -18.90 13.88
N LYS A 91 -2.71 -19.34 13.17
CA LYS A 91 -1.87 -20.47 13.60
C LYS A 91 -1.01 -20.11 14.82
N ASP A 92 -0.35 -18.95 14.78
CA ASP A 92 0.47 -18.46 15.88
C ASP A 92 0.47 -16.94 15.93
N LYS A 93 -0.32 -16.38 16.85
CA LYS A 93 -0.43 -14.93 17.04
C LYS A 93 0.86 -14.29 17.53
N ALA A 94 1.63 -14.97 18.37
CA ALA A 94 2.84 -14.40 18.95
C ALA A 94 3.96 -14.33 17.89
N ALA A 95 4.11 -15.40 17.10
CA ALA A 95 5.02 -15.41 15.96
C ALA A 95 4.60 -14.36 14.92
N TYR A 96 3.31 -14.27 14.60
CA TYR A 96 2.80 -13.28 13.66
C TYR A 96 3.07 -11.84 14.12
N LYS A 97 2.86 -11.54 15.40
CA LYS A 97 3.15 -10.19 15.95
C LYS A 97 4.63 -9.83 15.84
N THR A 98 5.52 -10.81 16.04
CA THR A 98 6.97 -10.62 15.88
C THR A 98 7.32 -10.35 14.42
N TRP A 99 6.75 -11.14 13.49
CA TRP A 99 6.89 -10.94 12.04
C TRP A 99 6.35 -9.57 11.59
N LEU A 100 5.16 -9.18 12.07
CA LEU A 100 4.52 -7.90 11.76
C LEU A 100 5.39 -6.74 12.21
N THR A 101 5.90 -6.80 13.44
CA THR A 101 6.80 -5.77 13.97
C THR A 101 8.08 -5.67 13.14
N ALA A 102 8.65 -6.79 12.70
CA ALA A 102 9.84 -6.79 11.85
C ALA A 102 9.57 -6.15 10.48
N LYS A 103 8.43 -6.46 9.85
CA LYS A 103 8.07 -5.90 8.53
C LYS A 103 7.65 -4.43 8.57
N ILE A 104 7.02 -3.99 9.65
CA ILE A 104 6.64 -2.57 9.84
C ILE A 104 7.84 -1.74 10.31
N GLY A 105 8.72 -2.31 11.13
CA GLY A 105 9.91 -1.64 11.66
C GLY A 105 10.92 -1.26 10.56
N ASP A 106 10.98 -2.05 9.49
CA ASP A 106 11.79 -1.76 8.31
C ASP A 106 11.11 -0.76 7.36
N LYS A 107 10.54 0.33 7.90
CA LYS A 107 10.07 1.48 7.12
C LYS A 107 11.15 2.59 7.01
N PRO A 108 12.33 2.40 6.39
CA PRO A 108 13.11 3.52 5.91
C PRO A 108 12.75 3.82 4.45
N SER A 109 11.50 4.20 4.13
CA SER A 109 11.25 4.91 2.87
C SER A 109 9.90 5.60 2.77
N THR A 110 10.00 6.93 2.72
CA THR A 110 9.06 7.86 2.07
C THR A 110 7.67 7.99 2.68
N VAL A 111 7.38 9.20 3.21
CA VAL A 111 6.01 9.69 3.39
C VAL A 111 5.31 9.53 2.04
N ARG A 112 4.42 8.54 1.92
CA ARG A 112 3.72 8.26 0.68
C ARG A 112 2.58 9.27 0.52
N SER A 113 2.49 9.90 -0.65
CA SER A 113 1.20 10.43 -1.09
C SER A 113 0.35 9.22 -1.50
N HIS A 114 -0.80 8.98 -0.84
CA HIS A 114 -1.70 7.86 -1.12
C HIS A 114 -2.37 7.92 -2.52
N GLY A 115 -1.72 8.53 -3.52
CA GLY A 115 -2.29 8.86 -4.83
C GLY A 115 -3.34 9.97 -4.78
N PHE A 116 -3.88 10.27 -3.60
CA PHE A 116 -4.73 11.43 -3.35
C PHE A 116 -3.88 12.68 -3.28
N ARG A 117 -3.70 13.32 -4.43
CA ARG A 117 -3.09 14.63 -4.54
C ARG A 117 -4.17 15.70 -4.48
N PHE A 118 -4.04 16.65 -3.56
CA PHE A 118 -4.87 17.86 -3.60
C PHE A 118 -4.23 18.91 -4.51
N ARG A 119 -5.05 19.82 -5.07
CA ARG A 119 -4.54 20.94 -5.89
C ARG A 119 -3.61 21.80 -5.02
N GLY A 120 -2.36 21.96 -5.44
CA GLY A 120 -1.32 22.69 -4.71
C GLY A 120 -0.36 21.81 -3.89
N GLN A 121 -0.64 20.50 -3.74
CA GLN A 121 0.23 19.61 -2.95
C GLN A 121 1.67 19.57 -3.47
N TYR A 122 1.86 19.54 -4.79
CA TYR A 122 3.19 19.56 -5.39
C TYR A 122 3.97 20.83 -5.07
N GLU A 123 3.30 21.98 -4.96
CA GLU A 123 3.95 23.25 -4.60
C GLU A 123 4.44 23.22 -3.15
N GLU A 124 3.69 22.57 -2.26
CA GLU A 124 4.11 22.36 -0.87
C GLU A 124 5.24 21.33 -0.74
N GLU A 125 5.18 20.22 -1.50
CA GLU A 125 6.25 19.22 -1.56
C GLU A 125 7.54 19.84 -2.11
N LEU A 126 7.46 20.60 -3.20
CA LEU A 126 8.60 21.32 -3.80
C LEU A 126 9.23 22.30 -2.81
N LYS A 127 8.43 23.07 -2.05
CA LYS A 127 8.95 23.97 -1.01
C LYS A 127 9.70 23.20 0.08
N LYS A 128 9.12 22.11 0.59
CA LYS A 128 9.76 21.27 1.62
C LYS A 128 11.05 20.63 1.12
N ASP A 129 11.10 20.23 -0.15
CA ASP A 129 12.30 19.66 -0.76
C ASP A 129 13.38 20.72 -0.97
N LEU A 130 13.03 21.93 -1.40
CA LEU A 130 13.94 23.08 -1.45
C LEU A 130 14.51 23.41 -0.06
N ASP A 131 13.66 23.43 0.97
CA ASP A 131 14.08 23.69 2.36
C ASP A 131 15.04 22.60 2.90
N ARG A 132 14.97 21.37 2.38
CA ARG A 132 15.88 20.26 2.71
C ARG A 132 17.17 20.25 1.89
N GLY A 133 17.41 21.27 1.05
CA GLY A 133 18.59 21.37 0.19
C GLY A 133 18.41 20.80 -1.21
N GLY A 134 17.17 20.61 -1.66
CA GLY A 134 16.85 20.30 -3.05
C GLY A 134 17.29 21.43 -4.00
N VAL A 135 17.69 21.06 -5.21
CA VAL A 135 18.12 22.02 -6.24
C VAL A 135 16.91 22.45 -7.06
N GLU A 136 16.72 23.77 -7.22
CA GLU A 136 15.70 24.30 -8.10
C GLU A 136 16.08 24.02 -9.56
N ILE A 137 15.29 23.16 -10.22
CA ILE A 137 15.47 22.86 -11.64
C ILE A 137 14.83 23.99 -12.45
N THR A 138 15.61 25.03 -12.72
CA THR A 138 15.17 26.24 -13.46
C THR A 138 15.02 26.01 -14.96
N ALA A 139 15.55 24.91 -15.48
CA ALA A 139 15.37 24.44 -16.85
C ALA A 139 15.05 22.95 -16.80
N GLY A 140 13.94 22.55 -17.42
CA GLY A 140 13.52 21.14 -17.46
C GLY A 140 14.69 20.25 -17.87
N ILE A 141 14.83 19.08 -17.25
CA ILE A 141 15.79 18.06 -17.68
C ILE A 141 15.56 17.88 -19.18
N PRO A 142 16.56 18.12 -20.04
CA PRO A 142 16.37 18.07 -21.48
C PRO A 142 16.16 16.62 -21.90
N GLY A 143 14.94 16.13 -21.73
CA GLY A 143 14.49 14.94 -22.45
C GLY A 143 14.41 15.31 -23.92
N GLU A 144 14.84 14.41 -24.79
CA GLU A 144 14.84 14.60 -26.25
C GLU A 144 13.47 15.07 -26.78
N ASN A 145 12.38 14.76 -26.07
CA ASN A 145 11.01 15.15 -26.42
C ASN A 145 10.61 16.58 -25.97
N ALA A 146 11.44 17.30 -25.23
CA ALA A 146 11.16 18.68 -24.81
C ALA A 146 11.30 19.68 -25.97
N GLN A 147 12.12 19.36 -26.97
CA GLN A 147 12.39 20.22 -28.13
C GLN A 147 11.18 20.39 -29.06
N HIS A 148 10.15 19.54 -28.94
CA HIS A 148 8.99 19.52 -29.83
C HIS A 148 7.68 19.99 -29.19
N LYS A 149 7.71 20.38 -27.91
CA LYS A 149 6.53 20.97 -27.25
C LYS A 149 6.66 22.48 -27.27
N THR A 150 6.24 23.09 -28.38
CA THR A 150 6.04 24.54 -28.45
C THR A 150 4.84 24.92 -27.59
N VAL A 151 5.04 25.88 -26.68
CA VAL A 151 3.97 26.63 -26.01
C VAL A 151 3.21 27.46 -27.03
#